data_AF-A0A6A2XY98-F1
#
_entry.id   AF-A0A6A2XY98-F1
#
_cell.length_a   1.000
_cell.length_b   1.000
_cell.length_c   1.000
_cell.angle_alpha   90.00
_cell.angle_beta   90.00
_cell.angle_gamma   90.00
#
_symmetry.space_group_name_H-M   'P 1'
#
loop_
_entity.id
_entity.type
_entity.pdbx_description
1 polymer ?
#
loop_
_entity_poly.entity_id
_entity_poly.type
_entity_poly.pdbx_seq_one_letter_code
_entity_poly.pdbx_strand_id
1 'polypeptide(L)'
;MERVYESSNGNGPTSNGHMVTRHSSCQSFSKGSLRWLDVRVFYVRVSKCETDDESTPTYLSLNHVPLNPDTLLEVNGVRIGICSDGASTLLRRDRLDKKSEEVTFVSTDSIKLSGSVKFEVFNKDALLLSGDLELCDSNGCTEELRGSGSMWSMNCESAMTSGFGFLKAKQYHSPGSASPQLRYMLLGHSQAVPPY
;
A
#
# COMPACT_ATOMS: atom_id res chain seq x y z
N MET A 1 67.80 -9.98 55.19
CA MET A 1 67.89 -11.29 54.51
C MET A 1 66.56 -11.55 53.85
N GLU A 2 66.60 -11.84 52.55
CA GLU A 2 65.49 -12.10 51.61
C GLU A 2 64.54 -13.21 52.14
N ARG A 3 63.28 -13.41 51.70
CA ARG A 3 62.74 -13.44 50.32
C ARG A 3 61.21 -13.18 50.25
N VAL A 4 60.85 -12.73 49.05
CA VAL A 4 59.62 -12.71 48.21
C VAL A 4 58.81 -14.05 48.34
N TYR A 5 57.46 -14.15 48.18
CA TYR A 5 56.60 -13.91 46.97
C TYR A 5 55.13 -13.52 47.27
N GLU A 6 54.65 -12.53 46.49
CA GLU A 6 53.37 -12.36 45.74
C GLU A 6 52.33 -13.52 45.76
N SER A 7 51.01 -13.36 45.55
CA SER A 7 50.14 -12.27 45.10
C SER A 7 48.67 -12.74 45.21
N SER A 8 47.72 -11.80 45.32
CA SER A 8 46.50 -11.71 44.49
C SER A 8 45.27 -11.21 45.26
N ASN A 9 44.72 -10.15 44.67
CA ASN A 9 43.70 -9.22 45.12
C ASN A 9 42.27 -9.79 45.00
N GLY A 10 41.37 -9.36 45.88
CA GLY A 10 39.94 -9.56 45.67
C GLY A 10 39.12 -8.79 46.70
N ASN A 11 38.43 -7.74 46.25
CA ASN A 11 37.07 -7.32 46.64
C ASN A 11 36.79 -5.91 46.08
N GLY A 12 36.20 -5.86 44.88
CA GLY A 12 35.62 -4.65 44.28
C GLY A 12 34.08 -4.72 44.32
N PRO A 13 33.37 -3.58 44.35
CA PRO A 13 31.94 -3.49 44.63
C PRO A 13 31.08 -3.94 43.44
N THR A 14 29.96 -4.60 43.76
CA THR A 14 28.96 -5.11 42.83
C THR A 14 28.16 -3.97 42.17
N SER A 15 28.27 -3.85 40.84
CA SER A 15 27.31 -3.10 40.03
C SER A 15 26.83 -3.94 38.85
N ASN A 16 25.66 -4.57 38.96
CA ASN A 16 24.96 -5.13 37.82
C ASN A 16 23.57 -4.49 37.74
N GLY A 17 23.53 -3.26 37.25
CA GLY A 17 22.30 -2.65 36.71
C GLY A 17 22.02 -3.27 35.35
N HIS A 18 20.98 -4.08 35.27
CA HIS A 18 20.52 -4.71 34.04
C HIS A 18 19.90 -3.62 33.14
N MET A 19 20.71 -2.96 32.32
CA MET A 19 20.20 -2.13 31.22
C MET A 19 19.67 -3.09 30.15
N VAL A 20 18.35 -3.34 30.15
CA VAL A 20 17.69 -3.93 28.99
C VAL A 20 17.65 -2.87 27.91
N THR A 21 18.75 -2.74 27.17
CA THR A 21 18.78 -1.93 25.95
C THR A 21 17.92 -2.68 24.93
N ARG A 22 16.64 -2.30 24.84
CA ARG A 22 15.79 -2.63 23.69
C ARG A 22 16.37 -1.89 22.49
N HIS A 23 17.42 -2.44 21.90
CA HIS A 23 17.82 -2.07 20.55
C HIS A 23 16.72 -2.59 19.62
N SER A 24 15.81 -1.71 19.22
CA SER A 24 15.02 -1.93 18.01
C SER A 24 16.01 -1.96 16.86
N SER A 25 16.42 -3.16 16.46
CA SER A 25 17.20 -3.36 15.24
C SER A 25 16.28 -3.18 14.04
N CYS A 26 15.84 -1.94 13.79
CA CYS A 26 15.47 -1.52 12.45
C CYS A 26 16.79 -1.47 11.68
N GLN A 27 17.10 -2.60 11.02
CA GLN A 27 18.35 -2.79 10.30
C GLN A 27 18.55 -1.69 9.27
N SER A 28 19.82 -1.33 9.12
CA SER A 28 20.36 -0.27 8.28
C SER A 28 19.79 -0.27 6.87
N PHE A 29 19.29 0.88 6.44
CA PHE A 29 18.99 1.22 5.06
C PHE A 29 20.23 0.98 4.19
N SER A 30 20.19 -0.06 3.36
CA SER A 30 21.17 -0.25 2.30
C SER A 30 21.11 0.97 1.38
N LYS A 31 22.27 1.58 1.13
CA LYS A 31 22.46 2.84 0.40
C LYS A 31 22.22 2.66 -1.11
N GLY A 32 20.99 2.29 -1.48
CA GLY A 32 20.49 2.26 -2.85
C GLY A 32 19.72 3.55 -3.15
N SER A 33 19.73 3.98 -4.42
CA SER A 33 18.77 4.98 -4.92
C SER A 33 17.35 4.49 -4.63
N LEU A 34 16.63 5.17 -3.73
CA LEU A 34 15.21 4.87 -3.50
C LEU A 34 14.44 5.28 -4.75
N ARG A 35 13.76 4.30 -5.36
CA ARG A 35 12.91 4.52 -6.52
C ARG A 35 11.51 4.82 -6.02
N TRP A 36 11.11 6.08 -6.10
CA TRP A 36 9.79 6.50 -5.69
C TRP A 36 8.83 6.43 -6.85
N LEU A 37 7.65 5.85 -6.61
CA LEU A 37 6.45 6.05 -7.42
C LEU A 37 5.60 7.11 -6.73
N ASP A 38 5.23 8.14 -7.48
CA ASP A 38 4.35 9.20 -7.01
C ASP A 38 3.00 9.09 -7.70
N VAL A 39 1.98 8.61 -6.99
CA VAL A 39 0.59 8.50 -7.42
C VAL A 39 -0.15 9.78 -7.04
N ARG A 40 -0.75 10.44 -8.03
CA ARG A 40 -1.48 11.71 -7.84
C ARG A 40 -2.99 11.58 -7.97
N VAL A 41 -3.44 10.55 -8.68
CA VAL A 41 -4.86 10.27 -8.86
C VAL A 41 -5.06 8.77 -8.73
N PHE A 42 -5.98 8.41 -7.85
CA PHE A 42 -6.53 7.06 -7.76
C PHE A 42 -8.01 7.15 -8.10
N TYR A 43 -8.47 6.46 -9.14
CA TYR A 43 -9.90 6.38 -9.43
C TYR A 43 -10.39 4.94 -9.44
N VAL A 44 -11.64 4.77 -9.03
CA VAL A 44 -12.38 3.51 -9.08
C VAL A 44 -13.69 3.77 -9.80
N ARG A 45 -13.92 3.07 -10.91
CA ARG A 45 -15.19 3.07 -11.61
C ARG A 45 -15.89 1.74 -11.40
N VAL A 46 -17.10 1.78 -10.87
CA VAL A 46 -17.96 0.62 -10.65
C VAL A 46 -19.11 0.67 -11.63
N SER A 47 -19.37 -0.42 -12.34
CA SER A 47 -20.52 -0.57 -13.24
C SER A 47 -21.60 -1.47 -12.64
N LYS A 48 -22.82 -1.37 -13.18
CA LYS A 48 -24.02 -2.09 -12.72
C LYS A 48 -24.41 -1.75 -11.27
N CYS A 49 -24.20 -0.51 -10.87
CA CYS A 49 -24.62 -0.02 -9.57
C CYS A 49 -26.11 0.37 -9.56
N GLU A 50 -26.71 0.36 -8.38
CA GLU A 50 -27.99 1.00 -8.14
C GLU A 50 -27.85 2.50 -8.45
N THR A 51 -28.81 3.03 -9.19
CA THR A 51 -28.79 4.42 -9.68
C THR A 51 -29.53 5.36 -8.75
N ASP A 52 -29.93 4.87 -7.58
CA ASP A 52 -30.54 5.66 -6.54
C ASP A 52 -29.48 6.35 -5.67
N ASP A 53 -29.70 7.63 -5.42
CA ASP A 53 -28.74 8.49 -4.74
C ASP A 53 -28.60 8.16 -3.25
N GLU A 54 -29.63 7.61 -2.60
CA GLU A 54 -29.53 7.16 -1.19
C GLU A 54 -28.76 5.85 -1.05
N SER A 55 -28.93 4.92 -2.01
CA SER A 55 -28.25 3.61 -1.98
C SER A 55 -26.74 3.70 -2.25
N THR A 56 -26.31 4.70 -3.04
CA THR A 56 -24.91 4.81 -3.49
C THR A 56 -24.06 5.54 -2.46
N PRO A 57 -22.93 4.97 -2.00
CA PRO A 57 -22.09 5.62 -1.00
C PRO A 57 -21.45 6.91 -1.54
N THR A 58 -21.25 7.89 -0.67
CA THR A 58 -20.59 9.17 -1.01
C THR A 58 -19.07 9.08 -0.95
N TYR A 59 -18.54 8.12 -0.20
CA TYR A 59 -17.12 7.83 -0.05
C TYR A 59 -16.86 6.33 0.07
N LEU A 60 -15.68 5.91 -0.38
CA LEU A 60 -15.10 4.60 -0.11
C LEU A 60 -13.79 4.80 0.66
N SER A 61 -13.40 3.81 1.46
CA SER A 61 -12.09 3.80 2.11
C SER A 61 -11.08 3.14 1.17
N LEU A 62 -9.89 3.73 1.07
CA LEU A 62 -8.76 3.19 0.31
C LEU A 62 -7.59 2.97 1.27
N ASN A 63 -7.28 1.71 1.55
CA ASN A 63 -6.16 1.32 2.39
C ASN A 63 -4.94 1.01 1.53
N HIS A 64 -3.77 1.40 2.03
CA HIS A 64 -2.46 1.09 1.47
C HIS A 64 -1.64 0.35 2.53
N VAL A 65 -1.33 -0.92 2.27
CA VAL A 65 -0.62 -1.79 3.20
C VAL A 65 0.75 -2.13 2.60
N PRO A 66 1.86 -1.68 3.22
CA PRO A 66 3.20 -2.10 2.82
C PRO A 66 3.35 -3.62 2.83
N LEU A 67 3.82 -4.21 1.72
CA LEU A 67 4.07 -5.65 1.64
C LEU A 67 5.40 -6.06 2.26
N ASN A 68 6.35 -5.12 2.34
CA ASN A 68 7.67 -5.32 2.92
C ASN A 68 7.95 -4.26 4.01
N PRO A 69 8.72 -4.61 5.06
CA PRO A 69 9.02 -3.70 6.17
C PRO A 69 9.91 -2.51 5.78
N ASP A 70 10.62 -2.60 4.66
CA ASP A 70 11.45 -1.54 4.09
C ASP A 70 10.69 -0.62 3.12
N THR A 71 9.44 -0.96 2.77
CA THR A 71 8.60 -0.11 1.94
C THR A 71 8.26 1.19 2.66
N LEU A 72 8.63 2.32 2.04
CA LEU A 72 8.29 3.64 2.51
C LEU A 72 6.99 4.09 1.84
N LEU A 73 6.05 4.53 2.66
CA LEU A 73 4.75 5.07 2.25
C LEU A 73 4.61 6.50 2.78
N GLU A 74 4.33 7.44 1.88
CA GLU A 74 3.98 8.81 2.24
C GLU A 74 2.61 9.15 1.68
N VAL A 75 1.78 9.81 2.49
CA VAL A 75 0.47 10.33 2.07
C VAL A 75 0.45 11.83 2.32
N ASN A 76 0.22 12.61 1.26
CA ASN A 76 0.22 14.07 1.29
C ASN A 76 1.49 14.67 1.93
N GLY A 77 2.64 14.03 1.70
CA GLY A 77 3.94 14.44 2.24
C GLY A 77 4.20 14.01 3.70
N VAL A 78 3.24 13.32 4.34
CA VAL A 78 3.44 12.74 5.67
C VAL A 78 3.91 11.30 5.53
N ARG A 79 5.10 11.02 6.07
CA ARG A 79 5.66 9.66 6.07
C ARG A 79 4.98 8.80 7.13
N ILE A 80 4.50 7.66 6.68
CA ILE A 80 3.91 6.64 7.54
C ILE A 80 5.05 5.93 8.28
N GLY A 81 4.87 5.74 9.58
CA GLY A 81 5.87 5.10 10.42
C GLY A 81 6.13 3.65 9.99
N ILE A 82 7.39 3.22 10.11
CA ILE A 82 7.86 1.86 9.81
C ILE A 82 7.19 0.75 10.63
N CYS A 83 6.42 1.10 11.67
CA CYS A 83 5.64 0.17 12.50
C CYS A 83 4.12 0.38 12.36
N SER A 84 3.68 1.12 11.34
CA SER A 84 2.25 1.30 11.05
C SER A 84 1.76 0.16 10.16
N ASP A 85 0.52 -0.30 10.38
CA ASP A 85 -0.14 -1.30 9.54
C ASP A 85 -0.48 -0.78 8.13
N GLY A 86 -0.21 0.50 7.85
CA GLY A 86 -0.40 1.13 6.54
C GLY A 86 -0.89 2.57 6.63
N ALA A 87 -1.53 3.04 5.57
CA ALA A 87 -2.28 4.29 5.52
C ALA A 87 -3.70 4.06 4.99
N SER A 88 -4.64 4.88 5.41
CA SER A 88 -5.99 4.91 4.87
C SER A 88 -6.31 6.30 4.34
N THR A 89 -6.91 6.35 3.16
CA THR A 89 -7.39 7.55 2.48
C THR A 89 -8.83 7.35 2.03
N LEU A 90 -9.46 8.39 1.46
CA LEU A 90 -10.85 8.34 1.01
C LEU A 90 -10.93 8.53 -0.50
N LEU A 91 -11.75 7.70 -1.15
CA LEU A 91 -12.20 7.92 -2.52
C LEU A 91 -13.57 8.59 -2.49
N ARG A 92 -13.69 9.81 -3.00
CA ARG A 92 -14.93 10.57 -3.02
C ARG A 92 -15.73 10.27 -4.27
N ARG A 93 -17.06 10.14 -4.18
CA ARG A 93 -17.94 9.98 -5.33
C ARG A 93 -17.82 11.22 -6.24
N ASP A 94 -17.24 11.01 -7.42
CA ASP A 94 -17.03 12.04 -8.45
C ASP A 94 -18.23 12.12 -9.40
N ARG A 95 -18.70 10.98 -9.90
CA ARG A 95 -19.81 10.91 -10.86
C ARG A 95 -20.74 9.73 -10.58
N LEU A 96 -22.04 9.96 -10.75
CA LEU A 96 -23.06 8.92 -10.81
C LEU A 96 -23.77 9.02 -12.16
N ASP A 97 -23.54 8.05 -13.04
CA ASP A 97 -24.18 7.97 -14.35
C ASP A 97 -25.36 6.99 -14.30
N LYS A 98 -26.57 7.55 -14.21
CA LYS A 98 -27.81 6.76 -14.19
C LYS A 98 -28.13 6.07 -15.52
N LYS A 99 -27.59 6.57 -16.65
CA LYS A 99 -27.81 5.97 -17.98
C LYS A 99 -26.94 4.74 -18.19
N SER A 100 -25.68 4.83 -17.75
CA SER A 100 -24.70 3.76 -17.89
C SER A 100 -24.68 2.80 -16.69
N GLU A 101 -25.42 3.10 -15.63
CA GLU A 101 -25.39 2.39 -14.35
C GLU A 101 -23.96 2.32 -13.78
N GLU A 102 -23.24 3.45 -13.86
CA GLU A 102 -21.85 3.54 -13.40
C GLU A 102 -21.68 4.60 -12.31
N VAL A 103 -20.81 4.34 -11.36
CA VAL A 103 -20.35 5.30 -10.35
C VAL A 103 -18.83 5.37 -10.36
N THR A 104 -18.30 6.59 -10.26
CA THR A 104 -16.85 6.85 -10.20
C THR A 104 -16.50 7.46 -8.86
N PHE A 105 -15.45 6.95 -8.24
CA PHE A 105 -14.84 7.48 -7.04
C PHE A 105 -13.40 7.90 -7.32
N VAL A 106 -12.97 9.02 -6.76
CA VAL A 106 -11.65 9.61 -7.01
C VAL A 106 -11.00 10.04 -5.69
N SER A 107 -9.71 9.75 -5.55
CA SER A 107 -8.80 10.43 -4.63
C SER A 107 -7.76 11.18 -5.44
N THR A 108 -7.45 12.38 -4.97
CA THR A 108 -6.36 13.23 -5.47
C THR A 108 -5.25 13.38 -4.43
N ASP A 109 -5.21 12.49 -3.44
CA ASP A 109 -4.14 12.45 -2.46
C ASP A 109 -2.82 12.13 -3.17
N SER A 110 -1.74 12.77 -2.71
CA SER A 110 -0.39 12.48 -3.19
C SER A 110 0.17 11.32 -2.40
N ILE A 111 0.25 10.15 -3.04
CA ILE A 111 0.77 8.94 -2.41
C ILE A 111 2.13 8.63 -3.02
N LYS A 112 3.18 8.58 -2.19
CA LYS A 112 4.51 8.19 -2.63
C LYS A 112 4.92 6.86 -2.03
N LEU A 113 5.48 5.99 -2.87
CA LEU A 113 5.81 4.60 -2.54
C LEU A 113 7.23 4.29 -2.96
N SER A 114 8.03 3.65 -2.11
CA SER A 114 9.38 3.19 -2.47
C SER A 114 9.48 1.68 -2.72
N GLY A 115 8.40 0.93 -2.50
CA GLY A 115 8.34 -0.52 -2.62
C GLY A 115 6.92 -1.02 -2.79
N SER A 116 6.77 -2.34 -2.92
CA SER A 116 5.48 -2.95 -3.22
C SER A 116 4.46 -2.72 -2.11
N VAL A 117 3.21 -2.43 -2.49
CA VAL A 117 2.08 -2.22 -1.58
C VAL A 117 0.84 -2.94 -2.07
N LYS A 118 0.06 -3.44 -1.13
CA LYS A 118 -1.32 -3.83 -1.39
C LYS A 118 -2.23 -2.61 -1.23
N PHE A 119 -3.17 -2.46 -2.13
CA PHE A 119 -4.27 -1.51 -1.98
C PHE A 119 -5.59 -2.26 -1.83
N GLU A 120 -6.46 -1.75 -0.97
CA GLU A 120 -7.77 -2.33 -0.70
C GLU A 120 -8.83 -1.25 -0.65
N VAL A 121 -9.93 -1.44 -1.37
CA VAL A 121 -11.04 -0.50 -1.42
C VAL A 121 -12.23 -1.09 -0.70
N PHE A 122 -12.75 -0.36 0.28
CA PHE A 122 -13.89 -0.79 1.08
C PHE A 122 -15.08 0.15 0.94
N ASN A 123 -16.27 -0.43 0.92
CA ASN A 123 -17.48 0.27 1.29
C ASN A 123 -17.85 -0.14 2.72
N LYS A 124 -17.65 0.76 3.68
CA LYS A 124 -17.74 0.44 5.11
C LYS A 124 -16.80 -0.74 5.43
N ASP A 125 -17.32 -1.86 5.90
CA ASP A 125 -16.53 -3.04 6.26
C ASP A 125 -16.41 -4.05 5.11
N ALA A 126 -16.97 -3.75 3.95
CA ALA A 126 -17.09 -4.69 2.85
C ALA A 126 -16.02 -4.41 1.77
N LEU A 127 -15.13 -5.38 1.53
CA LEU A 127 -14.06 -5.30 0.53
C LEU A 127 -14.63 -5.34 -0.89
N LEU A 128 -14.42 -4.29 -1.67
CA LEU A 128 -14.84 -4.20 -3.07
C LEU A 128 -13.75 -4.64 -4.03
N LEU A 129 -12.52 -4.26 -3.74
CA LEU A 129 -11.38 -4.40 -4.62
C LEU A 129 -10.12 -4.59 -3.80
N SER A 130 -9.26 -5.49 -4.21
CA SER A 130 -7.89 -5.55 -3.71
C SER A 130 -6.94 -5.69 -4.88
N GLY A 131 -5.74 -5.16 -4.73
CA GLY A 131 -4.69 -5.41 -5.70
C GLY A 131 -3.33 -5.10 -5.13
N ASP A 132 -2.32 -5.55 -5.86
CA ASP A 132 -0.93 -5.38 -5.49
C ASP A 132 -0.27 -4.48 -6.53
N LEU A 133 0.42 -3.46 -6.04
CA LEU A 133 1.28 -2.59 -6.83
C LEU A 133 2.72 -3.00 -6.53
N GLU A 134 3.32 -3.76 -7.44
CA GLU A 134 4.62 -4.36 -7.25
C GLU A 134 5.72 -3.58 -7.97
N LEU A 135 6.86 -3.46 -7.29
CA LEU A 135 8.09 -2.97 -7.89
C LEU A 135 8.79 -4.14 -8.59
N CYS A 136 8.76 -4.20 -9.93
CA CYS A 136 9.52 -5.22 -10.67
C CYS A 136 11.00 -4.84 -10.73
N ASP A 137 11.84 -5.70 -10.16
CA ASP A 137 13.28 -5.65 -10.37
C ASP A 137 13.62 -6.16 -11.77
N SER A 138 14.44 -5.40 -12.50
CA SER A 138 14.78 -5.61 -13.91
C SER A 138 15.63 -6.87 -14.19
N ASN A 139 15.71 -7.83 -13.27
CA ASN A 139 16.62 -8.96 -13.34
C ASN A 139 15.96 -10.26 -13.86
N GLY A 140 14.93 -10.15 -14.71
CA GLY A 140 14.31 -11.36 -15.29
C GLY A 140 13.13 -11.18 -16.25
N CYS A 141 12.66 -9.95 -16.53
CA CYS A 141 11.65 -9.76 -17.57
C CYS A 141 12.29 -9.81 -18.95
N THR A 142 11.95 -10.86 -19.69
CA THR A 142 12.25 -11.11 -21.11
C THR A 142 12.21 -9.83 -21.94
N GLU A 143 13.21 -9.72 -22.80
CA GLU A 143 13.45 -8.69 -23.80
C GLU A 143 12.17 -8.25 -24.52
N GLU A 144 11.68 -7.04 -24.24
CA GLU A 144 11.21 -6.03 -25.22
C GLU A 144 10.52 -4.86 -24.50
N LEU A 145 11.28 -4.05 -23.77
CA LEU A 145 10.95 -2.63 -23.57
C LEU A 145 12.23 -1.89 -23.19
N ARG A 146 12.79 -1.21 -24.19
CA ARG A 146 13.98 -0.35 -24.05
C ARG A 146 13.64 0.83 -23.14
N GLY A 147 13.92 0.67 -21.85
CA GLY A 147 13.88 1.75 -20.86
C GLY A 147 14.38 1.23 -19.52
N SER A 148 15.66 1.48 -19.19
CA SER A 148 16.24 1.09 -17.90
C SER A 148 15.58 1.87 -16.76
N GLY A 149 14.61 1.26 -16.10
CA GLY A 149 13.93 1.78 -14.91
C GLY A 149 13.13 0.66 -14.27
N SER A 150 12.97 0.67 -12.95
CA SER A 150 12.04 -0.25 -12.28
C SER A 150 10.67 -0.11 -12.91
N MET A 151 10.13 -1.22 -13.37
CA MET A 151 8.81 -1.27 -13.94
C MET A 151 7.85 -1.56 -12.80
N TRP A 152 6.86 -0.70 -12.57
CA TRP A 152 5.81 -1.00 -11.61
C TRP A 152 4.75 -1.84 -12.32
N SER A 153 4.38 -2.97 -11.76
CA SER A 153 3.25 -3.77 -12.21
C SER A 153 2.09 -3.62 -11.23
N MET A 154 0.87 -3.72 -11.73
CA MET A 154 -0.31 -3.71 -10.88
C MET A 154 -1.21 -4.87 -11.26
N ASN A 155 -1.50 -5.73 -10.29
CA ASN A 155 -2.56 -6.72 -10.37
C ASN A 155 -3.74 -6.27 -9.52
N CYS A 156 -4.95 -6.69 -9.89
CA CYS A 156 -6.15 -6.26 -9.20
C CYS A 156 -7.27 -7.29 -9.36
N GLU A 157 -7.92 -7.57 -8.24
CA GLU A 157 -8.96 -8.57 -8.10
C GLU A 157 -10.21 -7.94 -7.50
N SER A 158 -11.33 -8.11 -8.19
CA SER A 158 -12.63 -7.70 -7.68
C SER A 158 -13.09 -8.70 -6.63
N ALA A 159 -13.36 -8.21 -5.42
CA ALA A 159 -13.95 -8.98 -4.33
C ALA A 159 -15.49 -8.88 -4.30
N MET A 160 -16.08 -8.26 -5.34
CA MET A 160 -17.51 -7.97 -5.41
C MET A 160 -18.33 -9.26 -5.49
N THR A 161 -19.03 -9.59 -4.40
CA THR A 161 -20.03 -10.65 -4.37
C THR A 161 -21.44 -10.08 -4.54
N SER A 162 -22.40 -10.89 -4.99
CA SER A 162 -23.81 -10.47 -5.08
C SER A 162 -24.32 -10.08 -3.68
N GLY A 163 -24.79 -8.85 -3.50
CA GLY A 163 -25.31 -8.34 -2.21
C GLY A 163 -24.54 -7.19 -1.57
N PHE A 164 -23.45 -6.71 -2.19
CA PHE A 164 -22.85 -5.43 -1.78
C PHE A 164 -23.83 -4.29 -2.04
N GLY A 165 -24.23 -3.57 -0.99
CA GLY A 165 -25.49 -2.82 -0.91
C GLY A 165 -25.77 -1.67 -1.90
N PHE A 166 -24.89 -1.38 -2.86
CA PHE A 166 -25.18 -0.46 -3.97
C PHE A 166 -24.99 -1.11 -5.35
N LEU A 167 -24.75 -2.42 -5.41
CA LEU A 167 -24.72 -3.19 -6.65
C LEU A 167 -26.09 -3.78 -6.89
N LYS A 168 -26.58 -3.74 -8.14
CA LYS A 168 -27.87 -4.35 -8.46
C LYS A 168 -27.80 -5.87 -8.25
N ALA A 169 -28.45 -6.34 -7.19
CA ALA A 169 -28.54 -7.77 -6.85
C ALA A 169 -29.23 -8.63 -7.94
N LYS A 170 -29.99 -8.02 -8.86
CA LYS A 170 -30.85 -8.72 -9.82
C LYS A 170 -30.17 -9.36 -11.04
N GLN A 171 -28.85 -9.21 -11.24
CA GLN A 171 -28.20 -9.66 -12.48
C GLN A 171 -27.26 -10.87 -12.36
N TYR A 172 -26.95 -11.38 -11.16
CA TYR A 172 -26.06 -12.55 -11.03
C TYR A 172 -26.71 -13.91 -11.38
N HIS A 173 -28.04 -13.98 -11.51
CA HIS A 173 -28.76 -15.25 -11.74
C HIS A 173 -29.15 -15.53 -13.20
N SER A 174 -28.77 -14.66 -14.14
CA SER A 174 -28.99 -14.92 -15.58
C SER A 174 -27.68 -15.34 -16.24
N PRO A 175 -27.60 -16.52 -16.90
CA PRO A 175 -26.36 -17.05 -17.48
C PRO A 175 -25.81 -16.26 -18.70
N GLY A 176 -26.25 -15.02 -18.90
CA GLY A 176 -25.74 -14.09 -19.94
C GLY A 176 -25.44 -12.67 -19.43
N SER A 177 -25.46 -12.44 -18.12
CA SER A 177 -25.16 -11.12 -17.54
C SER A 177 -23.68 -11.02 -17.18
N ALA A 178 -22.95 -10.09 -17.82
CA ALA A 178 -21.56 -9.80 -17.50
C ALA A 178 -21.40 -9.34 -16.04
N SER A 179 -20.38 -9.82 -15.32
CA SER A 179 -20.08 -9.35 -13.96
C SER A 179 -19.84 -7.83 -13.93
N PRO A 180 -20.15 -7.12 -12.81
CA PRO A 180 -19.78 -5.72 -12.65
C PRO A 180 -18.28 -5.56 -12.94
N GLN A 181 -17.95 -4.68 -13.87
CA GLN A 181 -16.57 -4.35 -14.20
C GLN A 181 -16.12 -3.20 -13.30
N LEU A 182 -15.02 -3.43 -12.59
CA LEU A 182 -14.31 -2.39 -11.87
C LEU A 182 -13.11 -1.98 -12.71
N ARG A 183 -12.97 -0.68 -13.00
CA ARG A 183 -11.80 -0.11 -13.69
C ARG A 183 -11.14 0.92 -12.80
N TYR A 184 -9.81 0.90 -12.79
CA TYR A 184 -8.98 1.85 -12.07
C TYR A 184 -7.88 2.34 -13.00
N MET A 185 -7.37 3.54 -12.76
CA MET A 185 -6.05 3.91 -13.27
C MET A 185 -5.36 4.80 -12.28
N LEU A 186 -4.05 4.59 -12.20
CA LEU A 186 -3.12 5.42 -11.47
C LEU A 186 -2.45 6.35 -12.46
N LEU A 187 -2.46 7.63 -12.15
CA LEU A 187 -1.59 8.59 -12.82
C LEU A 187 -0.41 8.85 -11.88
N GLY A 188 0.77 8.39 -12.29
CA GLY A 188 1.98 8.58 -11.51
C GLY A 188 3.26 8.63 -12.34
N HIS A 189 4.31 9.18 -11.75
CA HIS A 189 5.64 9.24 -12.33
C HIS A 189 6.65 8.57 -11.40
N SER A 190 7.69 7.96 -11.97
CA SER A 190 8.80 7.40 -11.22
C SER A 190 10.00 8.35 -11.25
N GLN A 191 10.61 8.58 -10.10
CA GLN A 191 11.84 9.37 -9.99
C GLN A 191 12.96 8.49 -9.39
N ALA A 192 14.08 8.38 -10.10
CA ALA A 192 15.31 7.81 -9.56
C ALA A 192 16.13 8.94 -8.92
N VAL A 193 16.35 8.87 -7.60
CA VAL A 193 17.21 9.82 -6.89
C VAL A 193 18.60 9.20 -6.75
N PRO A 194 19.65 9.69 -7.45
CA PRO A 194 20.98 9.08 -7.38
C PRO A 194 21.55 9.15 -5.95
N PRO A 195 22.33 8.15 -5.51
CA PRO A 195 22.98 8.19 -4.21
C PRO A 195 24.09 9.26 -4.21
N TYR A 196 24.17 10.04 -3.12
CA TYR A 196 25.27 10.98 -2.83
C TYR A 196 26.53 10.27 -2.32
#